data_AF-A0A409VVQ4-F1
#
_entry.id   AF-A0A409VVQ4-F1
#
_cell.length_a   1.000
_cell.length_b   1.000
_cell.length_c   1.000
_cell.angle_alpha   90.00
_cell.angle_beta   90.00
_cell.angle_gamma   90.00
#
_symmetry.space_group_name_H-M   'P 1'
#
loop_
_entity.id
_entity.type
_entity.pdbx_description
1 polymer ?
#
loop_
_entity_poly.entity_id
_entity_poly.type
_entity_poly.pdbx_seq_one_letter_code
_entity_poly.pdbx_strand_id
1 'polypeptide(L)'
;MPANDGSSLYAQIRRRLIEGGEWEQIRTIMSTKLNESGWTDEVHNKSSASPLPPVPPPVTSEETATAEFSSSPSLSQSRNSAPLPPTPTSPIILQAKQVAMEGWSKISSSIGSINFAQAGTKLSKGFSQSVQATRERLGQIAPDEITELPQEYKDLENRVDALRTAHLALLKITKVYESETYDYPVQIQESISELSSSIGYNITSFAATNLKGTALPIPAAPSAPPPSQHKTLPHALGRASRAASIAVAANASASAPQESGDRLGRALALYSEGWEKIANARLDQDAAIQDNFLHPWQTTLNSSITVAMKARQAVRVSRLELDAAKQALKNAGPAKQEQARLEVENAEDDLVQKTEVAITLMKTVLENPEPIKNLNELIKAQLMFFSTAAEALSTAQGEIEELSVAAEGDYRKSRDH
;
A
#
# COMPACT_ATOMS: atom_id res chain seq x y z
N MET A 1 15.22 37.66 43.33
CA MET A 1 15.39 36.21 43.11
C MET A 1 15.61 36.00 41.62
N PRO A 2 16.70 35.34 41.17
CA PRO A 2 17.02 35.28 39.75
C PRO A 2 16.12 34.28 39.01
N ALA A 3 15.81 34.59 37.76
CA ALA A 3 14.93 33.86 36.86
C ALA A 3 15.56 32.52 36.40
N ASN A 4 14.71 31.51 36.25
CA ASN A 4 15.09 30.10 36.10
C ASN A 4 15.70 29.77 34.72
N ASP A 5 16.81 29.04 34.76
CA ASP A 5 17.84 28.78 33.75
C ASP A 5 17.49 27.73 32.66
N GLY A 6 16.39 27.91 31.91
CA GLY A 6 16.08 27.02 30.78
C GLY A 6 16.84 27.38 29.50
N SER A 7 16.84 28.67 29.16
CA SER A 7 17.49 29.21 27.96
C SER A 7 19.01 29.24 28.09
N SER A 8 19.53 29.40 29.30
CA SER A 8 20.98 29.39 29.58
C SER A 8 21.57 27.99 29.50
N LEU A 9 20.83 26.95 29.95
CA LEU A 9 21.23 25.55 29.80
C LEU A 9 21.26 25.15 28.32
N TYR A 10 20.24 25.53 27.53
CA TYR A 10 20.20 25.29 26.09
C TYR A 10 21.36 26.00 25.37
N ALA A 11 21.63 27.26 25.74
CA ALA A 11 22.77 28.01 25.22
C ALA A 11 24.12 27.38 25.59
N GLN A 12 24.27 26.84 26.81
CA GLN A 12 25.50 26.17 27.25
C GLN A 12 25.72 24.82 26.57
N ILE A 13 24.66 24.02 26.37
CA ILE A 13 24.74 22.73 25.67
C ILE A 13 25.07 22.96 24.20
N ARG A 14 24.37 23.89 23.53
CA ARG A 14 24.65 24.26 22.14
C ARG A 14 26.07 24.78 21.97
N ARG A 15 26.54 25.61 22.91
CA ARG A 15 27.89 26.14 22.91
C ARG A 15 28.94 25.03 23.06
N ARG A 16 28.73 24.06 23.97
CA ARG A 16 29.63 22.90 24.12
C ARG A 16 29.63 21.98 22.90
N LEU A 17 28.48 21.74 22.28
CA LEU A 17 28.39 20.89 21.08
C LEU A 17 29.09 21.52 19.87
N ILE A 18 29.06 22.85 19.76
CA ILE A 18 29.75 23.60 18.69
C ILE A 18 31.25 23.71 19.00
N GLU A 19 31.63 24.09 20.22
CA GLU A 19 33.04 24.25 20.63
C GLU A 19 33.78 22.90 20.71
N GLY A 20 33.06 21.81 21.00
CA GLY A 20 33.61 20.44 21.03
C GLY A 20 33.71 19.76 19.66
N GLY A 21 33.22 20.39 18.58
CA GLY A 21 33.23 19.80 17.23
C GLY A 21 32.26 18.62 17.03
N GLU A 22 31.61 18.14 18.09
CA GLU A 22 30.65 17.03 18.06
C GLU A 22 29.44 17.35 17.17
N TRP A 23 29.05 18.62 17.08
CA TRP A 23 27.97 19.06 16.19
C TRP A 23 28.27 18.80 14.71
N GLU A 24 29.49 19.09 14.26
CA GLU A 24 29.90 18.84 12.88
C GLU A 24 30.09 17.34 12.61
N GLN A 25 30.53 16.58 13.63
CA GLN A 25 30.63 15.13 13.52
C GLN A 25 29.25 14.47 13.40
N ILE A 26 28.26 14.89 14.21
CA ILE A 26 26.87 14.41 14.11
C ILE A 26 26.26 14.80 12.77
N ARG A 27 26.48 16.03 12.32
CA ARG A 27 25.99 16.53 11.03
C ARG A 27 26.59 15.78 9.86
N THR A 28 27.90 15.51 9.90
CA THR A 28 28.60 14.75 8.86
C THR A 28 28.13 13.30 8.85
N ILE A 29 28.00 12.65 10.00
CA ILE A 29 27.49 11.28 10.09
C ILE A 29 26.05 11.20 9.54
N MET A 30 25.19 12.16 9.90
CA MET A 30 23.83 12.22 9.36
C MET A 30 23.81 12.49 7.85
N SER A 31 24.59 13.44 7.34
CA SER A 31 24.60 13.76 5.90
C SER A 31 25.18 12.62 5.06
N THR A 32 26.22 11.94 5.57
CA THR A 32 26.83 10.78 4.89
C THR A 32 25.84 9.61 4.89
N LYS A 33 25.15 9.37 6.01
CA LYS A 33 24.12 8.32 6.10
C LYS A 33 22.85 8.62 5.30
N LEU A 34 22.48 9.89 5.13
CA LEU A 34 21.35 10.31 4.30
C LEU A 34 21.63 10.16 2.80
N ASN A 35 22.88 10.36 2.36
CA ASN A 35 23.23 10.24 0.94
C ASN A 35 23.52 8.80 0.50
N GLU A 36 24.07 7.95 1.37
CA GLU A 36 24.47 6.59 1.00
C GLU A 36 23.40 5.52 1.27
N SER A 37 22.49 5.77 2.20
CA SER A 37 21.50 4.77 2.64
C SER A 37 20.19 5.45 2.99
N GLY A 38 19.29 5.57 2.02
CA GLY A 38 17.89 5.87 2.27
C GLY A 38 17.37 4.94 3.36
N TRP A 39 16.99 5.52 4.50
CA TRP A 39 16.86 4.83 5.79
C TRP A 39 15.75 3.77 5.88
N THR A 40 15.05 3.52 4.78
CA THR A 40 13.95 2.56 4.71
C THR A 40 14.42 1.11 4.56
N ASP A 41 15.60 0.84 3.98
CA ASP A 41 16.00 -0.54 3.66
C ASP A 41 16.92 -1.20 4.71
N GLU A 42 17.74 -0.44 5.45
CA GLU A 42 18.77 -1.02 6.32
C GLU A 42 18.22 -1.51 7.68
N VAL A 43 17.14 -0.89 8.17
CA VAL A 43 16.42 -1.37 9.38
C VAL A 43 15.59 -2.62 9.06
N HIS A 44 15.08 -2.74 7.82
CA HIS A 44 14.28 -3.90 7.40
C HIS A 44 15.14 -5.10 6.99
N ASN A 45 16.35 -4.87 6.48
CA ASN A 45 17.32 -5.94 6.18
C ASN A 45 18.05 -6.46 7.42
N LYS A 46 18.22 -5.68 8.49
CA LYS A 46 18.86 -6.18 9.73
C LYS A 46 17.97 -7.11 10.56
N SER A 47 16.65 -7.10 10.35
CA SER A 47 15.75 -8.14 10.87
C SER A 47 15.68 -9.38 9.99
N SER A 48 16.31 -9.34 8.80
CA SER A 48 16.08 -10.30 7.71
C SER A 48 17.42 -10.71 7.06
N ALA A 49 18.09 -11.69 7.67
CA ALA A 49 19.14 -12.55 7.11
C ALA A 49 20.64 -12.18 7.30
N SER A 50 21.39 -13.23 7.67
CA SER A 50 22.86 -13.39 7.52
C SER A 50 23.22 -13.89 6.11
N PRO A 51 24.49 -13.78 5.66
CA PRO A 51 24.83 -13.59 4.26
C PRO A 51 25.33 -14.84 3.52
N LEU A 52 25.12 -14.89 2.19
CA LEU A 52 25.90 -15.68 1.24
C LEU A 52 26.35 -14.79 0.05
N PRO A 53 27.53 -15.07 -0.56
CA PRO A 53 28.24 -14.15 -1.47
C PRO A 53 27.76 -14.20 -2.95
N PRO A 54 28.16 -13.23 -3.80
CA PRO A 54 27.54 -12.97 -5.11
C PRO A 54 28.21 -13.74 -6.28
N VAL A 55 27.42 -13.98 -7.34
CA VAL A 55 27.84 -14.57 -8.63
C VAL A 55 27.49 -13.57 -9.77
N PRO A 56 28.34 -13.40 -10.80
CA PRO A 56 28.30 -12.26 -11.74
C PRO A 56 27.32 -12.43 -12.94
N PRO A 57 27.08 -11.36 -13.74
CA PRO A 57 26.02 -11.35 -14.76
C PRO A 57 26.50 -11.88 -16.13
N PRO A 58 25.59 -12.36 -17.01
CA PRO A 58 25.90 -12.57 -18.40
C PRO A 58 25.59 -11.33 -19.26
N VAL A 59 26.47 -11.15 -20.23
CA VAL A 59 26.45 -10.25 -21.39
C VAL A 59 25.54 -10.85 -22.48
N THR A 60 24.79 -10.03 -23.24
CA THR A 60 24.90 -9.88 -24.72
C THR A 60 23.71 -9.12 -25.36
N SER A 61 24.07 -8.10 -26.17
CA SER A 61 23.53 -7.61 -27.47
C SER A 61 22.03 -7.35 -27.64
N GLU A 62 21.61 -6.11 -27.91
CA GLU A 62 21.48 -5.49 -29.25
C GLU A 62 20.48 -6.21 -30.17
N GLU A 63 19.29 -5.60 -30.34
CA GLU A 63 18.70 -5.43 -31.68
C GLU A 63 17.68 -4.27 -31.68
N THR A 64 17.90 -3.36 -32.62
CA THR A 64 17.12 -2.19 -32.99
C THR A 64 15.86 -2.54 -33.78
N ALA A 65 14.73 -1.88 -33.52
CA ALA A 65 13.76 -1.56 -34.57
C ALA A 65 12.89 -0.35 -34.21
N THR A 66 12.97 0.64 -35.08
CA THR A 66 12.23 1.90 -35.17
C THR A 66 10.82 1.73 -35.73
N ALA A 67 9.96 2.73 -35.45
CA ALA A 67 8.78 3.22 -36.20
C ALA A 67 7.50 3.18 -35.34
N GLU A 68 6.58 4.14 -35.35
CA GLU A 68 6.43 5.46 -35.97
C GLU A 68 5.22 6.12 -35.28
N PHE A 69 5.21 7.44 -35.27
CA PHE A 69 4.18 8.30 -34.70
C PHE A 69 3.20 8.70 -35.81
N SER A 70 1.88 8.59 -35.64
CA SER A 70 0.90 9.47 -36.31
C SER A 70 -0.56 9.24 -35.89
N SER A 71 -1.05 10.20 -35.10
CA SER A 71 -2.34 10.90 -35.11
C SER A 71 -3.66 10.29 -35.64
N SER A 72 -4.69 10.60 -34.83
CA SER A 72 -6.16 10.54 -34.95
C SER A 72 -6.78 11.05 -36.27
N PRO A 73 -8.12 10.89 -36.41
CA PRO A 73 -8.97 12.06 -36.19
C PRO A 73 -10.29 11.80 -35.44
N SER A 74 -10.82 12.92 -34.94
CA SER A 74 -12.06 13.18 -34.19
C SER A 74 -13.36 12.93 -34.96
N LEU A 75 -14.45 12.60 -34.25
CA LEU A 75 -15.78 13.16 -34.54
C LEU A 75 -16.73 13.07 -33.33
N SER A 76 -17.20 14.25 -32.90
CA SER A 76 -18.26 14.49 -31.93
C SER A 76 -19.62 14.61 -32.64
N GLN A 77 -20.69 14.01 -32.11
CA GLN A 77 -22.02 14.65 -32.09
C GLN A 77 -23.03 13.99 -31.13
N SER A 78 -23.37 14.79 -30.12
CA SER A 78 -24.59 14.91 -29.30
C SER A 78 -25.83 14.04 -29.59
N ARG A 79 -26.38 13.42 -28.53
CA ARG A 79 -27.82 13.39 -28.25
C ARG A 79 -28.11 13.45 -26.75
N ASN A 80 -28.95 14.41 -26.36
CA ASN A 80 -29.61 14.55 -25.06
C ASN A 80 -30.56 13.37 -24.75
N SER A 81 -30.60 12.91 -23.50
CA SER A 81 -31.78 12.28 -22.87
C SER A 81 -31.70 12.38 -21.34
N ALA A 82 -32.83 12.73 -20.73
CA ALA A 82 -33.07 13.10 -19.33
C ALA A 82 -32.83 11.95 -18.30
N PRO A 83 -32.83 12.24 -16.97
CA PRO A 83 -32.37 11.32 -15.94
C PRO A 83 -33.45 10.29 -15.56
N LEU A 84 -33.03 9.03 -15.37
CA LEU A 84 -33.86 7.95 -14.84
C LEU A 84 -33.74 7.85 -13.30
N PRO A 85 -34.82 7.43 -12.60
CA PRO A 85 -34.88 7.37 -11.13
C PRO A 85 -34.10 6.18 -10.54
N PRO A 86 -33.78 6.19 -9.23
CA PRO A 86 -33.03 5.11 -8.59
C PRO A 86 -33.87 3.84 -8.48
N THR A 87 -33.39 2.74 -9.04
CA THR A 87 -33.98 1.40 -8.88
C THR A 87 -33.49 0.72 -7.59
N PRO A 88 -34.34 -0.09 -6.94
CA PRO A 88 -34.04 -0.70 -5.64
C PRO A 88 -33.10 -1.91 -5.78
N THR A 89 -32.18 -2.03 -4.82
CA THR A 89 -31.24 -3.14 -4.64
C THR A 89 -31.97 -4.48 -4.70
N SER A 90 -31.64 -5.31 -5.70
CA SER A 90 -32.29 -6.59 -5.93
C SER A 90 -31.87 -7.66 -4.89
N PRO A 91 -32.81 -8.48 -4.37
CA PRO A 91 -32.55 -9.53 -3.36
C PRO A 91 -31.59 -10.63 -3.85
N ILE A 92 -31.35 -10.71 -5.16
CA ILE A 92 -30.42 -11.65 -5.81
C ILE A 92 -28.96 -11.41 -5.38
N ILE A 93 -28.56 -10.15 -5.12
CA ILE A 93 -27.17 -9.82 -4.73
C ILE A 93 -26.89 -10.23 -3.27
N LEU A 94 -27.91 -10.16 -2.40
CA LEU A 94 -27.84 -10.64 -1.02
C LEU A 94 -27.76 -12.17 -0.97
N GLN A 95 -28.51 -12.85 -1.83
CA GLN A 95 -28.51 -14.31 -1.90
C GLN A 95 -27.21 -14.87 -2.47
N ALA A 96 -26.60 -14.21 -3.45
CA ALA A 96 -25.27 -14.58 -3.96
C ALA A 96 -24.16 -14.43 -2.90
N LYS A 97 -24.23 -13.38 -2.05
CA LYS A 97 -23.30 -13.22 -0.91
C LYS A 97 -23.48 -14.33 0.14
N GLN A 98 -24.71 -14.72 0.43
CA GLN A 98 -25.00 -15.80 1.38
C GLN A 98 -24.52 -17.17 0.87
N VAL A 99 -24.78 -17.50 -0.41
CA VAL A 99 -24.36 -18.78 -0.99
C VAL A 99 -22.83 -18.92 -1.05
N ALA A 100 -22.11 -17.84 -1.37
CA ALA A 100 -20.64 -17.84 -1.38
C ALA A 100 -20.05 -18.00 0.04
N MET A 101 -20.61 -17.32 1.04
CA MET A 101 -20.20 -17.43 2.45
C MET A 101 -20.53 -18.80 3.06
N GLU A 102 -21.67 -19.39 2.70
CA GLU A 102 -22.04 -20.74 3.13
C GLU A 102 -21.13 -21.80 2.51
N GLY A 103 -20.77 -21.67 1.22
CA GLY A 103 -19.76 -22.51 0.58
C GLY A 103 -18.40 -22.39 1.28
N TRP A 104 -17.98 -21.17 1.59
CA TRP A 104 -16.72 -20.89 2.29
C TRP A 104 -16.67 -21.49 3.70
N SER A 105 -17.76 -21.36 4.48
CA SER A 105 -17.83 -21.90 5.84
C SER A 105 -17.72 -23.43 5.88
N LYS A 106 -18.41 -24.13 4.98
CA LYS A 106 -18.40 -25.60 4.85
C LYS A 106 -17.04 -26.13 4.38
N ILE A 107 -16.33 -25.36 3.54
CA ILE A 107 -14.98 -25.69 3.07
C ILE A 107 -13.95 -25.42 4.18
N SER A 108 -14.06 -24.34 4.95
CA SER A 108 -13.17 -24.08 6.08
C SER A 108 -13.24 -25.18 7.15
N SER A 109 -14.45 -25.70 7.44
CA SER A 109 -14.66 -26.77 8.40
C SER A 109 -14.11 -28.12 7.94
N SER A 110 -14.01 -28.36 6.64
CA SER A 110 -13.47 -29.60 6.08
C SER A 110 -11.92 -29.62 6.02
N ILE A 111 -11.27 -28.47 6.19
CA ILE A 111 -9.80 -28.36 6.26
C ILE A 111 -9.30 -28.37 7.71
N GLY A 112 -10.16 -28.09 8.69
CA GLY A 112 -9.83 -28.06 10.13
C GLY A 112 -9.60 -29.43 10.79
N SER A 113 -9.85 -30.54 10.09
CA SER A 113 -9.76 -31.91 10.64
C SER A 113 -8.44 -32.63 10.32
N ILE A 114 -7.43 -31.93 9.79
CA ILE A 114 -6.11 -32.51 9.52
C ILE A 114 -5.32 -32.60 10.83
N ASN A 115 -5.37 -33.77 11.46
CA ASN A 115 -4.65 -34.12 12.69
C ASN A 115 -3.14 -33.87 12.58
N PHE A 116 -2.65 -32.83 13.26
CA PHE A 116 -1.23 -32.44 13.36
C PHE A 116 -0.38 -33.40 14.24
N ALA A 117 -1.01 -34.38 14.89
CA ALA A 117 -0.33 -35.36 15.74
C ALA A 117 0.57 -36.37 15.00
N GLN A 118 0.56 -36.38 13.66
CA GLN A 118 1.45 -37.22 12.82
C GLN A 118 2.76 -36.52 12.39
N ALA A 119 3.13 -35.39 13.00
CA ALA A 119 4.34 -34.63 12.65
C ALA A 119 5.67 -35.41 12.84
N GLY A 120 5.69 -36.49 13.63
CA GLY A 120 6.88 -37.31 13.87
C GLY A 120 7.30 -38.21 12.69
N THR A 121 6.37 -38.61 11.82
CA THR A 121 6.65 -39.52 10.68
C THR A 121 7.00 -38.77 9.39
N LYS A 122 6.90 -37.43 9.38
CA LYS A 122 7.10 -36.57 8.19
C LYS A 122 8.55 -36.09 8.00
N LEU A 123 9.41 -36.23 9.02
CA LEU A 123 10.81 -35.79 8.92
C LEU A 123 11.67 -36.71 8.03
N SER A 124 11.40 -38.02 8.00
CA SER A 124 12.13 -38.98 7.16
C SER A 124 11.70 -38.94 5.68
N LYS A 125 10.42 -38.67 5.40
CA LYS A 125 9.89 -38.51 4.02
C LYS A 125 10.33 -37.21 3.34
N GLY A 126 10.55 -36.13 4.10
CA GLY A 126 11.04 -34.85 3.56
C GLY A 126 12.47 -34.92 3.03
N PHE A 127 13.32 -35.75 3.61
CA PHE A 127 14.71 -35.92 3.18
C PHE A 127 14.80 -36.67 1.83
N SER A 128 14.01 -37.74 1.63
CA SER A 128 13.97 -38.47 0.36
C SER A 128 13.39 -37.64 -0.80
N GLN A 129 12.37 -36.81 -0.55
CA GLN A 129 11.82 -35.90 -1.56
C GLN A 129 12.82 -34.84 -2.03
N SER A 130 13.69 -34.35 -1.13
CA SER A 130 14.74 -33.37 -1.50
C SER A 130 15.82 -33.95 -2.42
N VAL A 131 16.18 -35.22 -2.22
CA VAL A 131 17.18 -35.93 -3.04
C VAL A 131 16.62 -36.22 -4.44
N GLN A 132 15.33 -36.52 -4.55
CA GLN A 132 14.66 -36.79 -5.82
C GLN A 132 14.42 -35.50 -6.63
N ALA A 133 14.01 -34.40 -5.98
CA ALA A 133 13.91 -33.08 -6.60
C ALA A 133 15.25 -32.53 -7.11
N THR A 134 16.36 -32.90 -6.47
CA THR A 134 17.72 -32.57 -6.93
C THR A 134 18.16 -33.46 -8.08
N ARG A 135 17.71 -34.73 -8.11
CA ARG A 135 17.98 -35.68 -9.20
C ARG A 135 17.22 -35.34 -10.49
N GLU A 136 16.04 -34.73 -10.36
CA GLU A 136 15.24 -34.20 -11.48
C GLU A 136 15.89 -32.98 -12.15
N ARG A 137 16.53 -32.10 -11.39
CA ARG A 137 17.28 -30.95 -11.94
C ARG A 137 18.59 -31.34 -12.62
N LEU A 138 19.08 -32.57 -12.44
CA LEU A 138 20.35 -33.07 -12.96
C LEU A 138 20.24 -33.99 -14.18
N GLY A 139 19.04 -34.18 -14.75
CA GLY A 139 18.87 -34.78 -16.08
C GLY A 139 19.06 -36.30 -16.20
N GLN A 140 18.67 -37.09 -15.18
CA GLN A 140 18.74 -38.56 -15.23
C GLN A 140 17.36 -39.29 -15.22
N ILE A 141 16.29 -38.64 -15.68
CA ILE A 141 14.97 -39.30 -15.80
C ILE A 141 14.48 -39.14 -17.23
N ALA A 142 14.09 -40.25 -17.85
CA ALA A 142 13.54 -40.26 -19.20
C ALA A 142 12.21 -39.48 -19.21
N PRO A 143 11.95 -38.63 -20.22
CA PRO A 143 10.72 -37.82 -20.30
C PRO A 143 9.43 -38.67 -20.31
N ASP A 144 9.51 -39.95 -20.69
CA ASP A 144 8.38 -40.89 -20.68
C ASP A 144 8.00 -41.42 -19.27
N GLU A 145 8.82 -41.20 -18.23
CA GLU A 145 8.51 -41.56 -16.83
C GLU A 145 7.82 -40.41 -16.07
N ILE A 146 7.64 -39.24 -16.69
CA ILE A 146 6.96 -38.10 -16.09
C ILE A 146 5.46 -38.31 -16.23
N THR A 147 4.75 -38.56 -15.13
CA THR A 147 3.28 -38.61 -15.14
C THR A 147 2.74 -37.26 -15.64
N GLU A 148 2.15 -37.25 -16.83
CA GLU A 148 1.60 -36.03 -17.44
C GLU A 148 0.27 -35.65 -16.79
N LEU A 149 0.13 -34.36 -16.44
CA LEU A 149 -1.12 -33.81 -15.94
C LEU A 149 -2.05 -33.45 -17.11
N PRO A 150 -3.38 -33.55 -16.94
CA PRO A 150 -4.36 -33.16 -17.96
C PRO A 150 -4.12 -31.73 -18.48
N GLN A 151 -4.37 -31.50 -19.76
CA GLN A 151 -4.16 -30.17 -20.35
C GLN A 151 -5.05 -29.10 -19.71
N GLU A 152 -6.31 -29.43 -19.40
CA GLU A 152 -7.23 -28.52 -18.69
C GLU A 152 -6.67 -28.07 -17.34
N TYR A 153 -5.96 -28.96 -16.62
CA TYR A 153 -5.31 -28.62 -15.37
C TYR A 153 -4.21 -27.57 -15.59
N LYS A 154 -3.32 -27.80 -16.56
CA LYS A 154 -2.22 -26.87 -16.89
C LYS A 154 -2.74 -25.49 -17.30
N ASP A 155 -3.82 -25.45 -18.06
CA ASP A 155 -4.43 -24.18 -18.47
C ASP A 155 -5.04 -23.43 -17.28
N LEU A 156 -5.67 -24.14 -16.34
CA LEU A 156 -6.15 -23.56 -15.08
C LEU A 156 -5.01 -23.03 -14.22
N GLU A 157 -3.90 -23.77 -14.12
CA GLU A 157 -2.71 -23.32 -13.39
C GLU A 157 -2.19 -21.99 -13.93
N ASN A 158 -2.00 -21.89 -15.24
CA ASN A 158 -1.52 -20.68 -15.90
C ASN A 158 -2.45 -19.48 -15.63
N ARG A 159 -3.76 -19.70 -15.68
CA ARG A 159 -4.76 -18.64 -15.40
C ARG A 159 -4.74 -18.21 -13.93
N VAL A 160 -4.60 -19.14 -12.99
CA VAL A 160 -4.51 -18.83 -11.56
C VAL A 160 -3.20 -18.11 -11.22
N ASP A 161 -2.09 -18.49 -11.85
CA ASP A 161 -0.80 -17.79 -11.69
C ASP A 161 -0.84 -16.37 -12.24
N ALA A 162 -1.45 -16.18 -13.41
CA ALA A 162 -1.68 -14.85 -13.97
C ALA A 162 -2.56 -14.01 -13.03
N LEU A 163 -3.65 -14.58 -12.50
CA LEU A 163 -4.53 -13.90 -11.55
C LEU A 163 -3.80 -13.49 -10.27
N ARG A 164 -2.98 -14.38 -9.70
CA ARG A 164 -2.17 -14.09 -8.51
C ARG A 164 -1.16 -12.97 -8.80
N THR A 165 -0.49 -13.04 -9.95
CA THR A 165 0.48 -12.02 -10.38
C THR A 165 -0.19 -10.66 -10.52
N ALA A 166 -1.37 -10.61 -11.13
CA ALA A 166 -2.16 -9.39 -11.23
C ALA A 166 -2.56 -8.83 -9.86
N HIS A 167 -2.99 -9.69 -8.93
CA HIS A 167 -3.31 -9.27 -7.55
C HIS A 167 -2.11 -8.65 -6.85
N LEU A 168 -0.94 -9.30 -6.91
CA LEU A 168 0.28 -8.82 -6.27
C LEU A 168 0.80 -7.53 -6.90
N ALA A 169 0.78 -7.44 -8.24
CA ALA A 169 1.27 -6.27 -8.96
C ALA A 169 0.46 -5.02 -8.61
N LEU A 170 -0.88 -5.14 -8.59
CA LEU A 170 -1.74 -4.02 -8.24
C LEU A 170 -1.60 -3.65 -6.75
N LEU A 171 -1.64 -4.66 -5.86
CA LEU A 171 -1.52 -4.44 -4.42
C LEU A 171 -0.21 -3.76 -4.04
N LYS A 172 0.90 -4.09 -4.70
CA LYS A 172 2.21 -3.47 -4.46
C LYS A 172 2.16 -1.94 -4.58
N ILE A 173 1.43 -1.43 -5.56
CA ILE A 173 1.34 0.00 -5.84
C ILE A 173 0.28 0.63 -4.93
N THR A 174 -0.90 0.03 -4.85
CA THR A 174 -2.04 0.61 -4.14
C THR A 174 -1.87 0.58 -2.62
N LYS A 175 -0.97 -0.23 -2.07
CA LYS A 175 -0.62 -0.17 -0.64
C LYS A 175 -0.13 1.21 -0.18
N VAL A 176 0.30 2.05 -1.12
CA VAL A 176 0.67 3.43 -0.84
C VAL A 176 -0.45 4.23 -0.14
N TYR A 177 -1.72 3.89 -0.43
CA TYR A 177 -2.90 4.49 0.19
C TYR A 177 -3.07 4.11 1.68
N GLU A 178 -2.29 3.17 2.23
CA GLU A 178 -2.29 2.85 3.69
C GLU A 178 -1.56 3.92 4.50
N SER A 179 -0.65 4.68 3.89
CA SER A 179 0.13 5.72 4.55
C SER A 179 -0.32 7.09 4.08
N GLU A 180 -0.72 8.00 4.97
CA GLU A 180 -1.13 9.37 4.59
C GLU A 180 0.00 10.21 3.96
N THR A 181 1.26 9.91 4.26
CA THR A 181 2.43 10.75 3.90
C THR A 181 2.94 10.56 2.48
N TYR A 182 2.34 9.65 1.71
CA TYR A 182 2.87 9.21 0.43
C TYR A 182 2.92 10.27 -0.66
N ASP A 183 2.06 11.27 -0.61
CA ASP A 183 2.00 12.36 -1.58
C ASP A 183 2.86 13.56 -1.20
N TYR A 184 3.43 13.56 0.01
CA TYR A 184 4.28 14.65 0.50
C TYR A 184 5.50 14.12 1.27
N PRO A 185 6.51 13.56 0.57
CA PRO A 185 7.66 12.88 1.18
C PRO A 185 8.66 13.81 1.90
N VAL A 186 8.54 15.14 1.77
CA VAL A 186 9.47 16.13 2.39
C VAL A 186 9.19 16.43 3.87
N GLN A 187 8.18 15.79 4.46
CA GLN A 187 7.71 16.05 5.81
C GLN A 187 8.66 15.72 6.96
N ILE A 188 9.82 15.12 6.69
CA ILE A 188 10.83 14.89 7.73
C ILE A 188 11.29 16.23 8.33
N GLN A 189 11.34 17.30 7.54
CA GLN A 189 11.74 18.64 8.02
C GLN A 189 10.58 19.37 8.75
N GLU A 190 9.35 19.27 8.26
CA GLU A 190 8.18 19.88 8.90
C GLU A 190 7.82 19.19 10.23
N SER A 191 7.96 17.87 10.29
CA SER A 191 7.70 17.08 11.51
C SER A 191 8.61 17.50 12.67
N ILE A 192 9.82 18.01 12.41
CA ILE A 192 10.74 18.49 13.45
C ILE A 192 10.30 19.87 13.99
N SER A 193 9.78 20.74 13.13
CA SER A 193 9.22 22.03 13.54
C SER A 193 7.92 21.85 14.33
N GLU A 194 7.05 20.92 13.93
CA GLU A 194 5.82 20.57 14.66
C GLU A 194 6.10 19.78 15.96
N LEU A 195 7.17 18.98 16.01
CA LEU A 195 7.64 18.36 17.25
C LEU A 195 8.04 19.45 18.27
N SER A 196 8.67 20.54 17.83
CA SER A 196 9.06 21.64 18.72
C SER A 196 7.88 22.41 19.35
N SER A 197 6.77 22.56 18.62
CA SER A 197 5.56 23.21 19.14
C SER A 197 4.69 22.28 19.98
N SER A 198 4.63 20.98 19.66
CA SER A 198 3.92 19.97 20.46
C SER A 198 4.66 19.56 21.74
N ILE A 199 5.99 19.70 21.80
CA ILE A 199 6.78 19.57 23.03
C ILE A 199 6.34 20.63 24.07
N GLY A 200 6.01 21.86 23.65
CA GLY A 200 5.47 22.90 24.54
C GLY A 200 4.15 22.49 25.20
N TYR A 201 3.26 21.81 24.47
CA TYR A 201 2.01 21.27 24.98
C TYR A 201 2.25 20.14 26.00
N ASN A 202 3.14 19.19 25.69
CA ASN A 202 3.46 18.05 26.57
C ASN A 202 4.20 18.49 27.84
N ILE A 203 5.11 19.47 27.77
CA ILE A 203 5.79 20.05 28.93
C ILE A 203 4.81 20.88 29.78
N THR A 204 3.93 21.67 29.15
CA THR A 204 2.90 22.45 29.87
C THR A 204 1.88 21.54 30.54
N SER A 205 1.47 20.45 29.87
CA SER A 205 0.57 19.42 30.43
C SER A 205 1.24 18.59 31.53
N PHE A 206 2.51 18.21 31.36
CA PHE A 206 3.31 17.56 32.40
C PHE A 206 3.51 18.47 33.61
N ALA A 207 3.82 19.76 33.39
CA ALA A 207 3.95 20.75 34.45
C ALA A 207 2.61 20.99 35.17
N ALA A 208 1.51 21.14 34.44
CA ALA A 208 0.18 21.31 35.04
C ALA A 208 -0.28 20.08 35.84
N THR A 209 0.11 18.87 35.43
CA THR A 209 -0.25 17.61 36.09
C THR A 209 0.66 17.31 37.30
N ASN A 210 1.98 17.56 37.19
CA ASN A 210 2.95 17.25 38.25
C ASN A 210 3.18 18.38 39.27
N LEU A 211 2.87 19.65 38.94
CA LEU A 211 2.88 20.75 39.91
C LEU A 211 1.56 20.89 40.68
N LYS A 212 0.55 20.06 40.38
CA LYS A 212 -0.72 20.02 41.10
C LYS A 212 -0.49 19.63 42.57
N GLY A 213 -0.55 20.60 43.48
CA GLY A 213 -0.28 20.42 44.91
C GLY A 213 1.06 21.00 45.39
N THR A 214 1.84 21.65 44.53
CA THR A 214 3.04 22.40 44.91
C THR A 214 2.75 23.90 45.02
N ALA A 215 3.47 24.64 45.87
CA ALA A 215 3.29 26.08 46.08
C ALA A 215 3.82 26.97 44.93
N LEU A 216 3.95 26.42 43.73
CA LEU A 216 4.47 27.09 42.53
C LEU A 216 3.31 27.48 41.60
N PRO A 217 3.45 28.58 40.81
CA PRO A 217 2.43 28.98 39.84
C PRO A 217 2.21 27.86 38.81
N ILE A 218 0.99 27.30 38.77
CA ILE A 218 0.60 26.25 37.83
C ILE A 218 0.15 26.93 36.52
N PRO A 219 0.83 26.70 35.38
CA PRO A 219 0.32 27.14 34.09
C PRO A 219 -1.02 26.44 33.81
N ALA A 220 -2.03 27.18 33.33
CA ALA A 220 -3.30 26.58 32.95
C ALA A 220 -3.06 25.55 31.83
N ALA A 221 -3.45 24.29 32.06
CA ALA A 221 -3.33 23.24 31.06
C ALA A 221 -4.20 23.62 29.84
N PRO A 222 -3.65 23.69 28.62
CA PRO A 222 -4.46 23.82 27.41
C PRO A 222 -5.42 22.62 27.29
N SER A 223 -6.72 22.88 27.16
CA SER A 223 -7.78 21.90 27.46
C SER A 223 -7.98 20.78 26.43
N ALA A 224 -7.17 20.71 25.36
CA ALA A 224 -7.24 19.65 24.36
C ALA A 224 -5.88 19.44 23.67
N PRO A 225 -5.50 18.19 23.33
CA PRO A 225 -4.37 17.93 22.44
C PRO A 225 -4.55 18.72 21.15
N PRO A 226 -3.48 19.33 20.58
CA PRO A 226 -3.59 19.88 19.24
C PRO A 226 -4.06 18.76 18.30
N PRO A 227 -5.05 19.01 17.42
CA PRO A 227 -5.55 17.98 16.53
C PRO A 227 -4.38 17.42 15.72
N SER A 228 -4.30 16.09 15.61
CA SER A 228 -3.31 15.43 14.76
C SER A 228 -3.42 16.01 13.37
N GLN A 229 -2.42 16.78 12.95
CA GLN A 229 -2.46 17.43 11.66
C GLN A 229 -2.25 16.37 10.58
N HIS A 230 -3.19 16.30 9.65
CA HIS A 230 -3.05 15.44 8.49
C HIS A 230 -1.86 15.88 7.65
N LYS A 231 -1.19 14.85 7.17
CA LYS A 231 0.13 14.94 6.57
C LYS A 231 0.07 14.65 5.07
N THR A 232 -0.98 15.11 4.42
CA THR A 232 -1.10 15.03 2.97
C THR A 232 -0.65 16.33 2.31
N LEU A 233 -0.23 16.28 1.06
CA LEU A 233 0.13 17.45 0.26
C LEU A 233 -0.98 18.53 0.24
N PRO A 234 -2.28 18.19 0.02
CA PRO A 234 -3.37 19.16 0.12
C PRO A 234 -3.41 19.94 1.44
N HIS A 235 -3.20 19.26 2.57
CA HIS A 235 -3.17 19.91 3.87
C HIS A 235 -1.96 20.84 4.02
N ALA A 236 -0.78 20.43 3.54
CA ALA A 236 0.42 21.26 3.60
C ALA A 236 0.26 22.55 2.76
N LEU A 237 -0.26 22.44 1.54
CA LEU A 237 -0.54 23.59 0.67
C LEU A 237 -1.57 24.55 1.28
N GLY A 238 -2.65 24.01 1.85
CA GLY A 238 -3.67 24.81 2.56
C GLY A 238 -3.07 25.58 3.74
N ARG A 239 -2.29 24.90 4.61
CA ARG A 239 -1.63 25.52 5.76
C ARG A 239 -0.65 26.63 5.35
N ALA A 240 0.22 26.35 4.37
CA ALA A 240 1.21 27.31 3.89
C ALA A 240 0.53 28.57 3.31
N SER A 241 -0.52 28.38 2.51
CA SER A 241 -1.26 29.48 1.88
C SER A 241 -2.02 30.31 2.91
N ARG A 242 -2.63 29.66 3.90
CA ARG A 242 -3.33 30.34 5.00
C ARG A 242 -2.36 31.15 5.87
N ALA A 243 -1.19 30.60 6.19
CA ALA A 243 -0.16 31.31 6.92
C ALA A 243 0.37 32.53 6.13
N ALA A 244 0.58 32.37 4.83
CA ALA A 244 1.00 33.46 3.95
C ALA A 244 -0.09 34.56 3.85
N SER A 245 -1.36 34.18 3.76
CA SER A 245 -2.49 35.11 3.78
C SER A 245 -2.48 35.99 5.03
N ILE A 246 -2.35 35.38 6.21
CA ILE A 246 -2.29 36.10 7.49
C ILE A 246 -1.07 37.03 7.54
N ALA A 247 0.10 36.56 7.08
CA ALA A 247 1.32 37.35 7.08
C ALA A 247 1.23 38.57 6.17
N VAL A 248 0.63 38.42 4.98
CA VAL A 248 0.39 39.53 4.04
C VAL A 248 -0.62 40.52 4.63
N ALA A 249 -1.74 40.03 5.16
CA ALA A 249 -2.78 40.85 5.77
C ALA A 249 -2.26 41.66 6.98
N ALA A 250 -1.43 41.03 7.82
CA ALA A 250 -0.84 41.69 9.00
C ALA A 250 0.08 42.87 8.62
N ASN A 251 0.75 42.81 7.46
CA ASN A 251 1.68 43.84 7.01
C ASN A 251 1.05 44.84 6.01
N ALA A 252 -0.12 44.54 5.44
CA ALA A 252 -0.80 45.42 4.49
C ALA A 252 -1.30 46.74 5.11
N SER A 253 -1.51 46.79 6.43
CA SER A 253 -2.07 47.96 7.14
C SER A 253 -1.05 49.10 7.41
N ALA A 254 0.23 48.93 7.02
CA ALA A 254 1.31 49.85 7.44
C ALA A 254 1.79 50.85 6.37
N SER A 255 1.52 50.65 5.07
CA SER A 255 2.18 51.48 4.03
C SER A 255 1.51 51.57 2.64
N ALA A 256 0.28 51.11 2.46
CA ALA A 256 -0.42 51.17 1.16
C ALA A 256 -1.90 51.57 1.31
N PRO A 257 -2.57 52.09 0.26
CA PRO A 257 -4.02 52.24 0.26
C PRO A 257 -4.65 50.89 0.63
N GLN A 258 -5.55 50.93 1.61
CA GLN A 258 -6.11 49.78 2.34
C GLN A 258 -6.72 48.68 1.44
N GLU A 259 -7.00 48.99 0.17
CA GLU A 259 -7.67 48.10 -0.79
C GLU A 259 -6.73 47.33 -1.74
N SER A 260 -5.44 47.71 -1.87
CA SER A 260 -4.52 47.09 -2.86
C SER A 260 -3.64 46.00 -2.24
N GLY A 261 -3.16 46.22 -1.01
CA GLY A 261 -2.28 45.26 -0.30
C GLY A 261 -2.99 44.00 0.19
N ASP A 262 -4.31 44.07 0.40
CA ASP A 262 -5.13 42.97 0.94
C ASP A 262 -5.51 41.92 -0.13
N ARG A 263 -5.40 42.23 -1.43
CA ARG A 263 -5.89 41.34 -2.51
C ARG A 263 -5.11 40.05 -2.62
N LEU A 264 -3.78 40.10 -2.47
CA LEU A 264 -2.95 38.89 -2.44
C LEU A 264 -3.25 38.05 -1.19
N GLY A 265 -3.41 38.70 -0.03
CA GLY A 265 -3.82 38.03 1.20
C GLY A 265 -5.16 37.31 1.04
N ARG A 266 -6.13 37.99 0.42
CA ARG A 266 -7.45 37.42 0.09
C ARG A 266 -7.36 36.28 -0.92
N ALA A 267 -6.60 36.43 -2.00
CA ALA A 267 -6.40 35.36 -2.98
C ALA A 267 -5.77 34.10 -2.36
N LEU A 268 -4.77 34.28 -1.48
CA LEU A 268 -4.16 33.18 -0.72
C LEU A 268 -5.15 32.50 0.24
N ALA A 269 -6.07 33.28 0.85
CA ALA A 269 -7.14 32.72 1.68
C ALA A 269 -8.11 31.86 0.85
N LEU A 270 -8.56 32.36 -0.31
CA LEU A 270 -9.46 31.62 -1.20
C LEU A 270 -8.81 30.34 -1.74
N TYR A 271 -7.53 30.42 -2.12
CA TYR A 271 -6.75 29.24 -2.50
C TYR A 271 -6.67 28.23 -1.36
N SER A 272 -6.41 28.69 -0.13
CA SER A 272 -6.37 27.79 1.04
C SER A 272 -7.71 27.11 1.30
N GLU A 273 -8.84 27.81 1.13
CA GLU A 273 -10.18 27.22 1.30
C GLU A 273 -10.48 26.15 0.24
N GLY A 274 -10.11 26.40 -1.03
CA GLY A 274 -10.22 25.41 -2.09
C GLY A 274 -9.44 24.13 -1.75
N TRP A 275 -8.21 24.28 -1.24
CA TRP A 275 -7.38 23.14 -0.84
C TRP A 275 -7.83 22.46 0.44
N GLU A 276 -8.49 23.13 1.39
CA GLU A 276 -9.12 22.50 2.55
C GLU A 276 -10.21 21.49 2.12
N LYS A 277 -11.01 21.82 1.09
CA LYS A 277 -12.01 20.90 0.52
C LYS A 277 -11.36 19.68 -0.14
N ILE A 278 -10.30 19.91 -0.92
CA ILE A 278 -9.52 18.83 -1.57
C ILE A 278 -8.85 17.93 -0.53
N ALA A 279 -8.38 18.53 0.57
CA ALA A 279 -7.69 17.83 1.64
C ALA A 279 -8.62 16.87 2.37
N ASN A 280 -9.86 17.27 2.68
CA ASN A 280 -10.87 16.38 3.24
C ASN A 280 -11.26 15.28 2.26
N ALA A 281 -11.50 15.62 0.99
CA ALA A 281 -11.83 14.64 -0.04
C ALA A 281 -10.72 13.59 -0.24
N ARG A 282 -9.45 13.96 0.01
CA ARG A 282 -8.33 13.02 -0.02
C ARG A 282 -8.37 12.02 1.14
N LEU A 283 -8.71 12.46 2.34
CA LEU A 283 -8.88 11.55 3.48
C LEU A 283 -10.02 10.56 3.23
N ASP A 284 -11.13 11.05 2.67
CA ASP A 284 -12.27 10.21 2.29
C ASP A 284 -11.89 9.20 1.21
N GLN A 285 -11.09 9.62 0.21
CA GLN A 285 -10.56 8.73 -0.81
C GLN A 285 -9.69 7.63 -0.21
N ASP A 286 -8.72 8.00 0.63
CA ASP A 286 -7.78 7.07 1.22
C ASP A 286 -8.50 6.05 2.11
N ALA A 287 -9.43 6.52 2.96
CA ALA A 287 -10.28 5.66 3.77
C ALA A 287 -11.14 4.70 2.91
N ALA A 288 -11.79 5.22 1.87
CA ALA A 288 -12.61 4.40 0.98
C ALA A 288 -11.78 3.33 0.24
N ILE A 289 -10.55 3.66 -0.18
CA ILE A 289 -9.64 2.72 -0.84
C ILE A 289 -9.14 1.67 0.15
N GLN A 290 -8.80 2.05 1.38
CA GLN A 290 -8.38 1.11 2.42
C GLN A 290 -9.47 0.07 2.72
N ASP A 291 -10.69 0.55 2.99
CA ASP A 291 -11.80 -0.29 3.44
C ASP A 291 -12.41 -1.14 2.32
N ASN A 292 -12.62 -0.56 1.13
CA ASN A 292 -13.40 -1.19 0.08
C ASN A 292 -12.55 -1.86 -1.00
N PHE A 293 -11.26 -1.50 -1.12
CA PHE A 293 -10.36 -2.09 -2.10
C PHE A 293 -9.23 -2.88 -1.45
N LEU A 294 -8.37 -2.25 -0.65
CA LEU A 294 -7.15 -2.89 -0.13
C LEU A 294 -7.46 -4.09 0.76
N HIS A 295 -8.34 -3.92 1.75
CA HIS A 295 -8.65 -4.99 2.69
C HIS A 295 -9.32 -6.21 2.01
N PRO A 296 -10.37 -6.05 1.17
CA PRO A 296 -10.95 -7.16 0.41
C PRO A 296 -9.99 -7.79 -0.61
N TRP A 297 -9.15 -6.99 -1.28
CA TRP A 297 -8.16 -7.49 -2.23
C TRP A 297 -7.08 -8.36 -1.56
N GLN A 298 -6.58 -7.91 -0.40
CA GLN A 298 -5.66 -8.69 0.43
C GLN A 298 -6.33 -9.96 0.96
N THR A 299 -7.59 -9.88 1.39
CA THR A 299 -8.36 -11.03 1.85
C THR A 299 -8.50 -12.08 0.75
N THR A 300 -8.85 -11.69 -0.47
CA THR A 300 -8.95 -12.60 -1.62
C THR A 300 -7.61 -13.32 -1.90
N LEU A 301 -6.50 -12.59 -1.86
CA LEU A 301 -5.14 -13.13 -2.05
C LEU A 301 -4.75 -14.16 -0.97
N ASN A 302 -4.95 -13.80 0.30
CA ASN A 302 -4.51 -14.60 1.44
C ASN A 302 -5.41 -15.81 1.72
N SER A 303 -6.63 -15.81 1.18
CA SER A 303 -7.61 -16.87 1.36
C SER A 303 -7.71 -17.75 0.11
N SER A 304 -8.56 -17.38 -0.84
CA SER A 304 -8.93 -18.18 -2.01
C SER A 304 -7.73 -18.53 -2.90
N ILE A 305 -6.91 -17.53 -3.27
CA ILE A 305 -5.73 -17.73 -4.12
C ILE A 305 -4.70 -18.60 -3.40
N THR A 306 -4.41 -18.32 -2.13
CA THR A 306 -3.44 -19.10 -1.34
C THR A 306 -3.88 -20.56 -1.17
N VAL A 307 -5.18 -20.82 -0.96
CA VAL A 307 -5.71 -22.19 -0.88
C VAL A 307 -5.55 -22.92 -2.22
N ALA A 308 -5.85 -22.26 -3.36
CA ALA A 308 -5.61 -22.85 -4.67
C ALA A 308 -4.13 -23.15 -4.94
N MET A 309 -3.22 -22.24 -4.54
CA MET A 309 -1.77 -22.47 -4.65
C MET A 309 -1.31 -23.66 -3.79
N LYS A 310 -1.85 -23.84 -2.59
CA LYS A 310 -1.56 -24.99 -1.73
C LYS A 310 -2.06 -26.30 -2.34
N ALA A 311 -3.26 -26.30 -2.92
CA ALA A 311 -3.81 -27.47 -3.60
C ALA A 311 -2.95 -27.89 -4.81
N ARG A 312 -2.48 -26.92 -5.61
CA ARG A 312 -1.52 -27.19 -6.70
C ARG A 312 -0.21 -27.78 -6.21
N GLN A 313 0.34 -27.23 -5.13
CA GLN A 313 1.53 -27.81 -4.52
C GLN A 313 1.29 -29.24 -4.03
N ALA A 314 0.10 -29.54 -3.49
CA ALA A 314 -0.27 -30.89 -3.08
C ALA A 314 -0.33 -31.87 -4.27
N VAL A 315 -0.88 -31.45 -5.42
CA VAL A 315 -0.86 -32.24 -6.67
C VAL A 315 0.55 -32.50 -7.15
N ARG A 316 1.41 -31.49 -7.14
CA ARG A 316 2.83 -31.67 -7.49
C ARG A 316 3.50 -32.69 -6.58
N VAL A 317 3.23 -32.63 -5.27
CA VAL A 317 3.79 -33.59 -4.30
C VAL A 317 3.25 -35.00 -4.53
N SER A 318 1.94 -35.19 -4.71
CA SER A 318 1.38 -36.53 -4.97
C SER A 318 1.87 -37.12 -6.30
N ARG A 319 2.10 -36.28 -7.31
CA ARG A 319 2.72 -36.73 -8.57
C ARG A 319 4.13 -37.29 -8.34
N LEU A 320 4.95 -36.57 -7.57
CA LEU A 320 6.29 -37.03 -7.21
C LEU A 320 6.26 -38.30 -6.36
N GLU A 321 5.27 -38.43 -5.46
CA GLU A 321 5.05 -39.64 -4.66
C GLU A 321 4.67 -40.84 -5.52
N LEU A 322 3.81 -40.66 -6.52
CA LEU A 322 3.46 -41.69 -7.50
C LEU A 322 4.66 -42.11 -8.35
N ASP A 323 5.41 -41.13 -8.87
CA ASP A 323 6.62 -41.38 -9.66
C ASP A 323 7.66 -42.17 -8.82
N ALA A 324 7.81 -41.83 -7.54
CA ALA A 324 8.66 -42.56 -6.59
C ALA A 324 8.14 -43.97 -6.26
N ALA A 325 6.83 -44.15 -6.07
CA ALA A 325 6.21 -45.44 -5.79
C ALA A 325 6.35 -46.40 -7.00
N LYS A 326 6.17 -45.90 -8.23
CA LYS A 326 6.39 -46.66 -9.47
C LYS A 326 7.85 -47.13 -9.59
N GLN A 327 8.81 -46.26 -9.29
CA GLN A 327 10.23 -46.63 -9.25
C GLN A 327 10.54 -47.65 -8.15
N ALA A 328 9.93 -47.53 -6.97
CA ALA A 328 10.08 -48.50 -5.89
C ALA A 328 9.53 -49.88 -6.27
N LEU A 329 8.37 -49.94 -6.94
CA LEU A 329 7.78 -51.17 -7.45
C LEU A 329 8.68 -51.86 -8.50
N LYS A 330 9.28 -51.09 -9.41
CA LYS A 330 10.22 -51.60 -10.43
C LYS A 330 11.46 -52.27 -9.81
N ASN A 331 11.90 -51.77 -8.65
CA ASN A 331 13.08 -52.26 -7.95
C ASN A 331 12.76 -53.25 -6.80
N ALA A 332 11.48 -53.53 -6.55
CA ALA A 332 11.06 -54.39 -5.45
C ALA A 332 11.32 -55.88 -5.76
N GLY A 333 11.91 -56.59 -4.79
CA GLY A 333 12.05 -58.04 -4.87
C GLY A 333 10.73 -58.80 -4.62
N PRO A 334 10.66 -60.11 -4.92
CA PRO A 334 9.42 -60.90 -4.89
C PRO A 334 8.67 -60.86 -3.55
N ALA A 335 9.39 -60.78 -2.43
CA ALA A 335 8.80 -60.75 -1.09
C ALA A 335 8.13 -59.42 -0.71
N LYS A 336 8.47 -58.31 -1.40
CA LYS A 336 7.90 -56.97 -1.14
C LYS A 336 7.04 -56.46 -2.31
N GLN A 337 6.83 -57.30 -3.31
CA GLN A 337 6.17 -56.91 -4.55
C GLN A 337 4.69 -56.54 -4.33
N GLU A 338 3.99 -57.27 -3.47
CA GLU A 338 2.58 -56.97 -3.14
C GLU A 338 2.44 -55.65 -2.37
N GLN A 339 3.33 -55.41 -1.41
CA GLN A 339 3.35 -54.15 -0.66
C GLN A 339 3.63 -52.95 -1.56
N ALA A 340 4.59 -53.09 -2.49
CA ALA A 340 4.93 -52.03 -3.44
C ALA A 340 3.78 -51.78 -4.46
N ARG A 341 2.99 -52.80 -4.80
CA ARG A 341 1.78 -52.62 -5.63
C ARG A 341 0.72 -51.79 -4.92
N LEU A 342 0.44 -52.13 -3.66
CA LEU A 342 -0.52 -51.39 -2.84
C LEU A 342 -0.09 -49.93 -2.62
N GLU A 343 1.22 -49.67 -2.48
CA GLU A 343 1.75 -48.30 -2.37
C GLU A 343 1.57 -47.49 -3.66
N VAL A 344 1.68 -48.12 -4.83
CA VAL A 344 1.38 -47.47 -6.12
C VAL A 344 -0.11 -47.17 -6.24
N GLU A 345 -0.99 -48.14 -5.96
CA GLU A 345 -2.45 -47.96 -6.00
C GLU A 345 -2.91 -46.81 -5.09
N ASN A 346 -2.43 -46.77 -3.84
CA ASN A 346 -2.73 -45.67 -2.92
C ASN A 346 -2.24 -44.30 -3.42
N ALA A 347 -1.08 -44.26 -4.09
CA ALA A 347 -0.53 -43.02 -4.64
C ALA A 347 -1.28 -42.55 -5.90
N GLU A 348 -1.83 -43.47 -6.70
CA GLU A 348 -2.67 -43.15 -7.85
C GLU A 348 -3.99 -42.54 -7.40
N ASP A 349 -4.67 -43.14 -6.42
CA ASP A 349 -5.92 -42.62 -5.85
C ASP A 349 -5.72 -41.22 -5.25
N ASP A 350 -4.64 -41.01 -4.48
CA ASP A 350 -4.33 -39.72 -3.87
C ASP A 350 -4.00 -38.64 -4.93
N LEU A 351 -3.34 -39.01 -6.04
CA LEU A 351 -3.11 -38.10 -7.15
C LEU A 351 -4.42 -37.69 -7.83
N VAL A 352 -5.33 -38.64 -8.09
CA VAL A 352 -6.63 -38.35 -8.70
C VAL A 352 -7.43 -37.41 -7.80
N GLN A 353 -7.57 -37.76 -6.51
CA GLN A 353 -8.32 -36.96 -5.54
C GLN A 353 -7.78 -35.54 -5.40
N LYS A 354 -6.45 -35.38 -5.23
CA LYS A 354 -5.83 -34.04 -5.12
C LYS A 354 -5.99 -33.23 -6.39
N THR A 355 -5.96 -33.86 -7.55
CA THR A 355 -6.15 -33.18 -8.84
C THR A 355 -7.57 -32.65 -8.98
N GLU A 356 -8.59 -33.44 -8.65
CA GLU A 356 -9.99 -33.02 -8.66
C GLU A 356 -10.27 -31.86 -7.69
N VAL A 357 -9.72 -31.95 -6.47
CA VAL A 357 -9.82 -30.87 -5.46
C VAL A 357 -9.15 -29.60 -5.97
N ALA A 358 -7.94 -29.70 -6.54
CA ALA A 358 -7.22 -28.56 -7.08
C ALA A 358 -7.97 -27.91 -8.26
N ILE A 359 -8.53 -28.69 -9.20
CA ILE A 359 -9.35 -28.18 -10.31
C ILE A 359 -10.53 -27.38 -9.77
N THR A 360 -11.25 -27.93 -8.79
CA THR A 360 -12.42 -27.28 -8.19
C THR A 360 -12.04 -25.94 -7.57
N LEU A 361 -10.98 -25.91 -6.75
CA LEU A 361 -10.51 -24.70 -6.09
C LEU A 361 -10.01 -23.64 -7.09
N MET A 362 -9.28 -24.06 -8.13
CA MET A 362 -8.81 -23.14 -9.18
C MET A 362 -9.97 -22.53 -9.97
N LYS A 363 -11.00 -23.31 -10.31
CA LYS A 363 -12.22 -22.81 -10.96
C LYS A 363 -12.97 -21.82 -10.06
N THR A 364 -13.16 -22.16 -8.78
CA THR A 364 -13.79 -21.25 -7.81
C THR A 364 -13.06 -19.92 -7.68
N VAL A 365 -11.73 -19.92 -7.66
CA VAL A 365 -10.92 -18.70 -7.61
C VAL A 365 -11.12 -17.83 -8.86
N LEU A 366 -11.15 -18.45 -10.04
CA LEU A 366 -11.31 -17.74 -11.32
C LEU A 366 -12.74 -17.20 -11.53
N GLU A 367 -13.74 -17.82 -10.91
CA GLU A 367 -15.15 -17.43 -11.01
C GLU A 367 -15.56 -16.42 -9.91
N ASN A 368 -14.66 -16.08 -8.97
CA ASN A 368 -14.97 -15.12 -7.92
C ASN A 368 -15.19 -13.72 -8.51
N PRO A 369 -16.39 -13.11 -8.35
CA PRO A 369 -16.66 -11.76 -8.85
C PRO A 369 -16.07 -10.64 -7.98
N GLU A 370 -15.53 -10.97 -6.80
CA GLU A 370 -15.06 -10.01 -5.81
C GLU A 370 -13.93 -9.09 -6.31
N PRO A 371 -12.87 -9.57 -6.99
CA PRO A 371 -11.83 -8.68 -7.53
C PRO A 371 -12.40 -7.61 -8.48
N ILE A 372 -13.39 -7.95 -9.30
CA ILE A 372 -14.02 -6.98 -10.22
C ILE A 372 -14.79 -5.91 -9.43
N LYS A 373 -15.49 -6.30 -8.36
CA LYS A 373 -16.18 -5.36 -7.48
C LYS A 373 -15.19 -4.44 -6.76
N ASN A 374 -14.10 -4.99 -6.24
CA ASN A 374 -13.06 -4.23 -5.55
C ASN A 374 -12.45 -3.19 -6.51
N LEU A 375 -12.14 -3.58 -7.76
CA LEU A 375 -11.66 -2.66 -8.78
C LEU A 375 -12.66 -1.52 -9.06
N ASN A 376 -13.95 -1.83 -9.08
CA ASN A 376 -14.98 -0.81 -9.25
C ASN A 376 -14.99 0.21 -8.09
N GLU A 377 -14.86 -0.24 -6.85
CA GLU A 377 -14.78 0.65 -5.68
C GLU A 377 -13.50 1.51 -5.69
N LEU A 378 -12.37 0.97 -6.14
CA LEU A 378 -11.14 1.76 -6.35
C LEU A 378 -11.37 2.90 -7.35
N ILE A 379 -11.93 2.59 -8.52
CA ILE A 379 -12.22 3.58 -9.57
C ILE A 379 -13.20 4.63 -9.04
N LYS A 380 -14.23 4.20 -8.30
CA LYS A 380 -15.23 5.10 -7.72
C LYS A 380 -14.62 6.05 -6.69
N ALA A 381 -13.79 5.56 -5.78
CA ALA A 381 -13.08 6.39 -4.81
C ALA A 381 -12.19 7.44 -5.50
N GLN A 382 -11.45 7.04 -6.53
CA GLN A 382 -10.64 7.95 -7.34
C GLN A 382 -11.48 8.98 -8.10
N LEU A 383 -12.58 8.56 -8.72
CA LEU A 383 -13.48 9.44 -9.45
C LEU A 383 -14.08 10.52 -8.55
N MET A 384 -14.56 10.13 -7.36
CA MET A 384 -15.13 11.07 -6.39
C MET A 384 -14.09 12.14 -6.00
N PHE A 385 -12.87 11.73 -5.67
CA PHE A 385 -11.79 12.67 -5.35
C PHE A 385 -11.51 13.66 -6.49
N PHE A 386 -11.30 13.17 -7.71
CA PHE A 386 -10.98 14.04 -8.84
C PHE A 386 -12.14 14.97 -9.21
N SER A 387 -13.40 14.53 -9.08
CA SER A 387 -14.57 15.39 -9.29
C SER A 387 -14.62 16.51 -8.27
N THR A 388 -14.51 16.18 -6.97
CA THR A 388 -14.52 17.19 -5.89
C THR A 388 -13.34 18.15 -6.01
N ALA A 389 -12.17 17.67 -6.41
CA ALA A 389 -11.01 18.52 -6.62
C ALA A 389 -11.18 19.48 -7.79
N ALA A 390 -11.74 19.00 -8.91
CA ALA A 390 -12.04 19.84 -10.07
C ALA A 390 -13.07 20.93 -9.71
N GLU A 391 -14.11 20.59 -8.97
CA GLU A 391 -15.12 21.55 -8.49
C GLU A 391 -14.50 22.61 -7.57
N ALA A 392 -13.72 22.20 -6.57
CA ALA A 392 -13.09 23.11 -5.61
C ALA A 392 -12.11 24.08 -6.28
N LEU A 393 -11.27 23.60 -7.20
CA LEU A 393 -10.33 24.44 -7.94
C LEU A 393 -11.04 25.36 -8.94
N SER A 394 -12.11 24.90 -9.57
CA SER A 394 -12.91 25.73 -10.49
C SER A 394 -13.52 26.93 -9.75
N THR A 395 -14.10 26.71 -8.56
CA THR A 395 -14.60 27.80 -7.72
C THR A 395 -13.50 28.78 -7.32
N ALA A 396 -12.38 28.27 -6.78
CA ALA A 396 -11.27 29.13 -6.35
C ALA A 396 -10.65 29.92 -7.52
N GLN A 397 -10.54 29.31 -8.70
CA GLN A 397 -10.00 29.98 -9.90
C GLN A 397 -10.90 31.13 -10.35
N GLY A 398 -12.22 30.94 -10.37
CA GLY A 398 -13.16 32.00 -10.76
C GLY A 398 -13.09 33.22 -9.84
N GLU A 399 -13.03 33.00 -8.51
CA GLU A 399 -12.92 34.09 -7.55
C GLU A 399 -11.57 34.82 -7.61
N ILE A 400 -10.48 34.07 -7.83
CA ILE A 400 -9.13 34.67 -7.98
C ILE A 400 -9.02 35.44 -9.31
N GLU A 401 -9.66 34.97 -10.39
CA GLU A 401 -9.71 35.67 -11.67
C GLU A 401 -10.40 37.04 -11.53
N GLU A 402 -11.52 37.11 -10.81
CA GLU A 402 -12.19 38.37 -10.50
C GLU A 402 -11.27 39.32 -9.72
N LEU A 403 -10.58 38.82 -8.70
CA LEU A 403 -9.59 39.60 -7.94
C LEU A 403 -8.43 40.09 -8.82
N SER A 404 -7.97 39.26 -9.76
CA SER A 404 -6.89 39.58 -10.69
C SER A 404 -7.30 40.70 -11.64
N VAL A 405 -8.48 40.61 -12.26
CA VAL A 405 -9.00 41.64 -13.16
C VAL A 405 -9.19 42.97 -12.42
N ALA A 406 -9.72 42.94 -11.19
CA ALA A 406 -9.83 44.12 -10.35
C ALA A 406 -8.45 44.74 -10.05
N ALA A 407 -7.46 43.92 -9.69
CA ALA A 407 -6.08 44.36 -9.44
C ALA A 407 -5.44 45.01 -10.66
N GLU A 408 -5.58 44.42 -11.85
CA GLU A 408 -5.08 45.02 -13.09
C GLU A 408 -5.76 46.34 -13.42
N GLY A 409 -7.08 46.40 -13.25
CA GLY A 409 -7.86 47.61 -13.52
C GLY A 409 -7.39 48.80 -12.69
N ASP A 410 -7.15 48.59 -11.39
CA ASP A 410 -6.68 49.65 -10.51
C ASP A 410 -5.21 49.99 -10.70
N TYR A 411 -4.37 49.00 -11.02
CA TYR A 411 -2.97 49.24 -11.39
C TYR A 411 -2.88 50.13 -12.65
N ARG A 412 -3.70 49.89 -13.67
CA ARG A 412 -3.73 50.72 -14.88
C ARG A 412 -4.17 52.16 -14.54
N LYS A 413 -5.28 52.33 -13.82
CA LYS A 413 -5.75 53.66 -13.37
C LYS A 413 -4.70 54.45 -12.59
N SER A 414 -3.92 53.76 -11.73
CA SER A 414 -2.88 54.40 -10.92
C SER A 414 -1.70 54.96 -11.73
N ARG A 415 -1.55 54.56 -13.00
CA ARG A 415 -0.47 54.98 -13.90
C ARG A 415 -0.91 55.96 -14.99
N ASP A 416 -2.21 56.15 -15.16
CA ASP A 416 -2.79 57.12 -16.09
C ASP A 416 -2.94 58.52 -15.45
N HIS A 417 -2.61 58.65 -14.16
CA HIS A 417 -2.42 59.91 -13.42
C HIS A 417 -0.93 60.15 -13.15
#